data_AF-A0AAX0XQ88-F1
#
_entry.id   AF-A0AAX0XQ88-F1
#
_cell.length_a   1.000
_cell.length_b   1.000
_cell.length_c   1.000
_cell.angle_alpha   90.00
_cell.angle_beta   90.00
_cell.angle_gamma   90.00
#
_symmetry.space_group_name_H-M   'P 1'
#
loop_
_entity.id
_entity.type
_entity.pdbx_description
1 polymer ?
#
loop_
_entity_poly.entity_id
_entity_poly.type
_entity_poly.pdbx_seq_one_letter_code
_entity_poly.pdbx_strand_id
1 'polypeptide(L)'
;MIITARRTAICLMVSISFTLSGCASTGSSAIGNQPVTDSRLTNGQEAEFFSASGFQACAVAAGMGVAACMLLKSEEKTQCAIKAGIAACGVAMGANYYLDTRRAEYANTTERLQAMNNDIQKDTEVVVARTNTAKQVIADNSKTLTKIAQDKDKAGFDKAVAQRQLGKVDADLAQLNKELTNMRKKATEYQQVAKSEQSEATETELAMVNTKVLELNKQIAVLEKEVNGLYDQRSAITVG
;
A
#
# COMPACT_ATOMS: atom_id res chain seq x y z
N MET A 1 -27.20 66.30 18.02
CA MET A 1 -27.37 66.00 16.59
C MET A 1 -26.08 65.33 16.15
N ILE A 2 -26.02 64.06 15.75
CA ILE A 2 -26.85 63.33 14.78
C ILE A 2 -27.10 61.91 15.30
N ILE A 3 -28.35 61.47 15.23
CA ILE A 3 -28.78 60.08 15.36
C ILE A 3 -29.06 59.57 13.94
N THR A 4 -28.40 58.48 13.55
CA THR A 4 -28.82 57.53 12.51
C THR A 4 -28.11 56.21 12.87
N ALA A 5 -28.74 55.23 13.55
CA ALA A 5 -29.80 54.34 13.07
C ALA A 5 -29.39 53.70 11.72
N ARG A 6 -29.35 52.38 11.51
CA ARG A 6 -30.05 51.26 12.15
C ARG A 6 -29.61 49.96 11.43
N ARG A 7 -29.86 48.80 12.09
CA ARG A 7 -30.03 47.41 11.55
C ARG A 7 -28.72 46.60 11.45
N THR A 8 -28.57 45.40 12.02
CA THR A 8 -29.54 44.44 12.62
C THR A 8 -28.75 43.30 13.29
N ALA A 9 -29.29 42.81 14.41
CA ALA A 9 -29.39 41.41 14.87
C ALA A 9 -28.14 40.50 14.84
N ILE A 10 -27.55 40.15 15.99
CA ILE A 10 -27.98 39.08 16.93
C ILE A 10 -27.48 37.68 16.51
N CYS A 11 -26.56 37.17 17.33
CA CYS A 11 -26.33 35.78 17.75
C CYS A 11 -26.19 34.67 16.70
N LEU A 12 -25.03 33.98 16.71
CA LEU A 12 -25.00 32.56 17.07
C LEU A 12 -23.60 32.11 17.49
N MET A 13 -23.48 31.70 18.75
CA MET A 13 -22.43 30.80 19.19
C MET A 13 -22.57 29.47 18.43
N VAL A 14 -21.54 29.07 17.70
CA VAL A 14 -21.35 27.67 17.34
C VAL A 14 -19.95 27.26 17.78
N SER A 15 -19.95 26.72 19.00
CA SER A 15 -18.92 25.85 19.55
C SER A 15 -18.71 24.67 18.59
N ILE A 16 -17.69 24.73 17.75
CA ILE A 16 -17.17 23.52 17.10
C ILE A 16 -16.05 23.00 17.98
N SER A 17 -16.45 22.22 18.98
CA SER A 17 -15.58 21.23 19.60
C SER A 17 -15.17 20.23 18.53
N PHE A 18 -14.05 20.43 17.85
CA PHE A 18 -13.35 19.32 17.23
C PHE A 18 -12.69 18.52 18.34
N THR A 19 -13.43 17.57 18.89
CA THR A 19 -12.82 16.38 19.49
C THR A 19 -11.97 15.72 18.40
N LEU A 20 -10.66 15.96 18.41
CA LEU A 20 -9.71 15.02 17.82
C LEU A 20 -9.72 13.74 18.68
N SER A 21 -10.80 12.98 18.58
CA SER A 21 -10.78 11.54 18.79
C SER A 21 -10.34 10.91 17.46
N GLY A 22 -9.06 11.04 17.13
CA GLY A 22 -8.39 10.07 16.29
C GLY A 22 -8.09 8.85 17.14
N CYS A 23 -9.14 8.17 17.60
CA CYS A 23 -9.05 6.90 18.28
C CYS A 23 -8.43 5.89 17.31
N ALA A 24 -7.39 5.22 17.80
CA ALA A 24 -7.06 3.83 17.58
C ALA A 24 -7.24 3.30 16.15
N SER A 25 -6.11 2.93 15.54
CA SER A 25 -6.05 1.79 14.62
C SER A 25 -7.06 0.74 15.06
N THR A 26 -8.02 0.48 14.18
CA THR A 26 -9.09 -0.48 14.35
C THR A 26 -8.46 -1.87 14.38
N GLY A 27 -7.93 -2.25 15.55
CA GLY A 27 -7.81 -3.64 15.95
C GLY A 27 -9.21 -4.20 16.11
N SER A 28 -9.84 -4.58 14.99
CA SER A 28 -11.08 -5.33 14.98
C SER A 28 -10.84 -6.69 15.64
N SER A 29 -10.98 -6.73 16.96
CA SER A 29 -11.23 -7.98 17.66
C SER A 29 -12.70 -8.33 17.49
N ALA A 30 -12.93 -9.51 16.93
CA ALA A 30 -14.08 -10.36 17.20
C ALA A 30 -15.46 -9.89 16.69
N ILE A 31 -15.69 -9.98 15.37
CA ILE A 31 -16.96 -10.51 14.85
C ILE A 31 -16.65 -11.51 13.74
N GLY A 32 -16.96 -12.78 13.99
CA GLY A 32 -16.82 -13.87 13.03
C GLY A 32 -15.62 -14.75 13.30
N ASN A 33 -15.84 -16.05 13.17
CA ASN A 33 -14.91 -17.16 13.34
C ASN A 33 -13.76 -17.17 12.30
N GLN A 34 -13.28 -16.00 11.88
CA GLN A 34 -12.31 -15.84 10.81
C GLN A 34 -10.88 -15.98 11.36
N PRO A 35 -10.00 -16.69 10.63
CA PRO A 35 -8.62 -16.83 11.04
C PRO A 35 -7.93 -15.46 11.06
N VAL A 36 -7.20 -15.18 12.14
CA VAL A 36 -6.45 -13.92 12.30
C VAL A 36 -5.17 -13.98 11.46
N THR A 37 -5.08 -13.12 10.45
CA THR A 37 -3.87 -12.91 9.63
C THR A 37 -2.68 -12.51 10.50
N ASP A 38 -1.47 -12.95 10.15
CA ASP A 38 -0.23 -12.56 10.79
C ASP A 38 -0.07 -11.04 10.74
N SER A 39 0.10 -10.44 11.92
CA SER A 39 0.18 -8.99 12.09
C SER A 39 1.32 -8.35 11.29
N ARG A 40 2.38 -9.08 10.94
CA ARG A 40 3.47 -8.55 10.09
C ARG A 40 3.02 -8.27 8.65
N LEU A 41 1.97 -8.96 8.20
CA LEU A 41 1.37 -8.73 6.88
C LEU A 41 0.38 -7.56 6.89
N THR A 42 -0.17 -7.20 8.05
CA THR A 42 -1.20 -6.15 8.15
C THR A 42 -0.70 -4.87 8.81
N ASN A 43 0.39 -4.94 9.58
CA ASN A 43 0.91 -3.83 10.37
C ASN A 43 2.28 -3.39 9.84
N GLY A 44 2.58 -2.10 10.01
CA GLY A 44 3.78 -1.45 9.48
C GLY A 44 3.48 -0.59 8.26
N GLN A 45 4.26 0.47 8.05
CA GLN A 45 4.00 1.46 7.01
C GLN A 45 3.96 0.84 5.61
N GLU A 46 4.79 -0.18 5.39
CA GLU A 46 4.88 -0.89 4.13
C GLU A 46 3.71 -1.87 3.96
N ALA A 47 3.18 -2.46 5.05
CA ALA A 47 2.03 -3.36 5.00
C ALA A 47 0.76 -2.63 4.59
N GLU A 48 0.53 -1.50 5.24
CA GLU A 48 -0.62 -0.66 4.97
C GLU A 48 -0.60 -0.20 3.51
N PHE A 49 0.60 0.06 2.97
CA PHE A 49 0.79 0.49 1.59
C PHE A 49 0.22 -0.48 0.55
N PHE A 50 0.32 -1.79 0.80
CA PHE A 50 -0.12 -2.83 -0.14
C PHE A 50 -1.37 -3.61 0.28
N SER A 51 -1.85 -3.49 1.52
CA SER A 51 -2.81 -4.44 2.12
C SER A 51 -4.28 -4.23 1.75
N ALA A 52 -4.82 -3.01 1.74
CA ALA A 52 -6.26 -2.80 1.45
C ALA A 52 -6.62 -1.35 1.17
N SER A 53 -5.81 -0.42 1.66
CA SER A 53 -6.01 0.99 1.47
C SER A 53 -4.65 1.63 1.24
N GLY A 54 -4.06 1.35 0.07
CA GLY A 54 -2.94 2.13 -0.44
C GLY A 54 -3.22 3.63 -0.31
N PHE A 55 -4.50 4.06 -0.36
CA PHE A 55 -4.94 5.42 -0.04
C PHE A 55 -4.76 5.86 1.42
N GLN A 56 -4.97 4.99 2.41
CA GLN A 56 -4.86 5.33 3.84
C GLN A 56 -3.41 5.28 4.33
N ALA A 57 -2.64 4.29 3.87
CA ALA A 57 -1.19 4.25 4.10
C ALA A 57 -0.48 5.40 3.38
N CYS A 58 -0.91 5.68 2.14
CA CYS A 58 -0.55 6.89 1.44
C CYS A 58 -0.96 8.12 2.23
N ALA A 59 -2.17 8.19 2.79
CA ALA A 59 -2.62 9.34 3.57
C ALA A 59 -1.87 9.50 4.90
N VAL A 60 -1.35 8.43 5.50
CA VAL A 60 -0.53 8.49 6.73
C VAL A 60 0.91 8.87 6.40
N ALA A 61 1.52 8.28 5.37
CA ALA A 61 2.86 8.64 4.89
C ALA A 61 2.89 10.05 4.29
N ALA A 62 1.92 10.36 3.42
CA ALA A 62 1.63 11.71 2.97
C ALA A 62 1.27 12.57 4.17
N GLY A 63 0.54 12.10 5.18
CA GLY A 63 0.22 12.87 6.38
C GLY A 63 1.44 13.47 7.08
N MET A 64 2.55 12.73 7.14
CA MET A 64 3.83 13.27 7.66
C MET A 64 4.50 14.26 6.69
N GLY A 65 4.50 13.97 5.38
CA GLY A 65 5.04 14.90 4.38
C GLY A 65 4.21 16.19 4.24
N VAL A 66 2.88 16.06 4.26
CA VAL A 66 1.85 17.09 4.29
C VAL A 66 1.97 17.90 5.57
N ALA A 67 2.25 17.28 6.73
CA ALA A 67 2.51 18.01 7.97
C ALA A 67 3.73 18.94 7.84
N ALA A 68 4.80 18.50 7.17
CA ALA A 68 5.91 19.39 6.82
C ALA A 68 5.47 20.51 5.86
N CYS A 69 4.58 20.19 4.90
CA CYS A 69 3.98 21.18 3.99
C CYS A 69 3.06 22.20 4.68
N MET A 70 2.49 21.89 5.86
CA MET A 70 1.62 22.82 6.60
C MET A 70 2.35 24.06 7.11
N LEU A 71 3.69 24.03 7.13
CA LEU A 71 4.56 25.15 7.50
C LEU A 71 4.75 26.18 6.39
N LEU A 72 4.33 25.88 5.15
CA LEU A 72 4.46 26.78 3.98
C LEU A 72 3.32 27.79 3.88
N LYS A 73 3.31 28.69 2.89
CA LYS A 73 2.17 29.59 2.62
C LYS A 73 1.03 28.85 1.91
N SER A 74 -0.22 29.29 2.05
CA SER A 74 -1.44 28.52 1.70
C SER A 74 -1.45 27.88 0.30
N GLU A 75 -0.98 28.58 -0.73
CA GLU A 75 -0.91 28.03 -2.10
C GLU A 75 0.23 27.00 -2.27
N GLU A 76 1.34 27.20 -1.56
CA GLU A 76 2.48 26.28 -1.55
C GLU A 76 2.19 25.02 -0.71
N LYS A 77 1.31 25.11 0.31
CA LYS A 77 0.90 23.96 1.13
C LYS A 77 0.27 22.87 0.28
N THR A 78 -0.69 23.24 -0.57
CA THR A 78 -1.45 22.29 -1.40
C THR A 78 -0.55 21.61 -2.42
N GLN A 79 0.32 22.38 -3.08
CA GLN A 79 1.28 21.82 -4.04
C GLN A 79 2.31 20.91 -3.37
N CYS A 80 2.85 21.32 -2.23
CA CYS A 80 3.76 20.49 -1.45
C CYS A 80 3.08 19.20 -0.97
N ALA A 81 1.84 19.27 -0.49
CA ALA A 81 1.06 18.13 -0.04
C ALA A 81 0.82 17.11 -1.17
N ILE A 82 0.45 17.59 -2.35
CA ILE A 82 0.25 16.77 -3.55
C ILE A 82 1.57 16.10 -3.97
N LYS A 83 2.66 16.87 -4.03
CA LYS A 83 4.00 16.35 -4.36
C LYS A 83 4.47 15.29 -3.36
N ALA A 84 4.29 15.54 -2.07
CA ALA A 84 4.60 14.59 -1.02
C ALA A 84 3.75 13.31 -1.15
N GLY A 85 2.46 13.45 -1.48
CA GLY A 85 1.57 12.33 -1.73
C GLY A 85 2.01 11.47 -2.93
N ILE A 86 2.30 12.07 -4.08
CA ILE A 86 2.81 11.33 -5.23
C ILE A 86 4.19 10.73 -4.95
N ALA A 87 5.09 11.47 -4.31
CA ALA A 87 6.42 10.94 -3.98
C ALA A 87 6.37 9.76 -3.00
N ALA A 88 5.34 9.69 -2.15
CA ALA A 88 5.12 8.58 -1.23
C ALA A 88 4.38 7.40 -1.89
N CYS A 89 3.46 7.67 -2.82
CA CYS A 89 2.47 6.67 -3.27
C CYS A 89 2.61 6.28 -4.74
N GLY A 90 3.43 7.03 -5.48
CA GLY A 90 3.63 6.89 -6.90
C GLY A 90 2.29 6.85 -7.63
N VAL A 91 2.11 5.82 -8.44
CA VAL A 91 0.91 5.59 -9.24
C VAL A 91 -0.25 4.94 -8.50
N ALA A 92 -0.20 4.72 -7.18
CA ALA A 92 -1.25 3.98 -6.46
C ALA A 92 -2.65 4.60 -6.55
N MET A 93 -2.74 5.90 -6.87
CA MET A 93 -4.01 6.62 -7.12
C MET A 93 -4.49 6.52 -8.59
N GLY A 94 -3.79 5.76 -9.43
CA GLY A 94 -4.05 5.58 -10.85
C GLY A 94 -3.06 6.35 -11.74
N ALA A 95 -2.84 5.80 -12.94
CA ALA A 95 -1.94 6.37 -13.94
C ALA A 95 -2.32 7.81 -14.33
N ASN A 96 -3.60 8.09 -14.57
CA ASN A 96 -4.06 9.42 -14.98
C ASN A 96 -3.81 10.48 -13.89
N TYR A 97 -4.18 10.19 -12.65
CA TYR A 97 -3.98 11.11 -11.54
C TYR A 97 -2.49 11.42 -11.32
N TYR A 98 -1.66 10.38 -11.37
CA TYR A 98 -0.21 10.52 -11.28
C TYR A 98 0.33 11.40 -12.41
N LEU A 99 -0.07 11.13 -13.64
CA LEU A 99 0.40 11.84 -14.82
C LEU A 99 -0.02 13.32 -14.81
N ASP A 100 -1.27 13.61 -14.51
CA ASP A 100 -1.79 14.97 -14.41
C ASP A 100 -1.02 15.77 -13.34
N THR A 101 -0.71 15.12 -12.21
CA THR A 101 0.09 15.74 -11.15
C THR A 101 1.52 16.01 -11.62
N ARG A 102 2.17 15.06 -12.31
CA ARG A 102 3.53 15.25 -12.83
C ARG A 102 3.60 16.32 -13.92
N ARG A 103 2.55 16.49 -14.73
CA ARG A 103 2.42 17.58 -15.70
C ARG A 103 2.21 18.94 -15.06
N ALA A 104 1.51 18.99 -13.93
CA ALA A 104 1.41 20.21 -13.14
C ALA A 104 2.75 20.59 -12.47
N GLU A 105 3.58 19.59 -12.13
CA GLU A 105 4.87 19.80 -11.47
C GLU A 105 6.03 20.12 -12.43
N TYR A 106 6.07 19.46 -13.59
CA TYR A 106 7.19 19.54 -14.52
C TYR A 106 6.71 19.88 -15.93
N ALA A 107 7.32 20.93 -16.51
CA ALA A 107 6.92 21.46 -17.80
C ALA A 107 7.26 20.52 -18.97
N ASN A 108 8.33 19.74 -18.86
CA ASN A 108 8.81 18.87 -19.95
C ASN A 108 8.81 17.38 -19.58
N THR A 109 8.73 16.53 -20.61
CA THR A 109 8.69 15.07 -20.48
C THR A 109 9.93 14.49 -19.83
N THR A 110 11.12 15.03 -20.12
CA THR A 110 12.39 14.55 -19.54
C THR A 110 12.35 14.57 -18.02
N GLU A 111 11.96 15.69 -17.43
CA GLU A 111 11.83 15.84 -15.98
C GLU A 111 10.73 14.93 -15.40
N ARG A 112 9.59 14.79 -16.10
CA ARG A 112 8.51 13.89 -15.68
C ARG A 112 8.96 12.43 -15.64
N LEU A 113 9.63 11.95 -16.69
CA LEU A 113 10.13 10.58 -16.77
C LEU A 113 11.28 10.34 -15.79
N GLN A 114 12.13 11.33 -15.52
CA GLN A 114 13.16 11.24 -14.49
C GLN A 114 12.54 11.12 -13.09
N ALA A 115 11.51 11.92 -12.78
CA ALA A 115 10.78 11.80 -11.52
C ALA A 115 10.11 10.42 -11.39
N MET A 116 9.52 9.93 -12.47
CA MET A 116 8.93 8.60 -12.55
C MET A 116 9.94 7.48 -12.33
N ASN A 117 11.15 7.59 -12.90
CA ASN A 117 12.23 6.64 -12.63
C ASN A 117 12.58 6.56 -11.14
N ASN A 118 12.63 7.72 -10.47
CA ASN A 118 12.88 7.78 -9.03
C ASN A 118 11.75 7.17 -8.21
N ASP A 119 10.49 7.38 -8.61
CA ASP A 119 9.34 6.79 -7.93
C ASP A 119 9.31 5.26 -8.10
N ILE A 120 9.57 4.75 -9.31
CA ILE A 120 9.67 3.31 -9.55
C ILE A 120 10.79 2.70 -8.71
N GLN A 121 11.94 3.38 -8.59
CA GLN A 121 13.05 2.93 -7.76
C GLN A 121 12.63 2.80 -6.29
N LYS A 122 11.99 3.84 -5.73
CA LYS A 122 11.49 3.81 -4.35
C LYS A 122 10.47 2.70 -4.15
N ASP A 123 9.52 2.56 -5.05
CA ASP A 123 8.52 1.48 -4.99
C ASP A 123 9.16 0.10 -5.04
N THR A 124 10.23 -0.05 -5.83
CA THR A 124 11.02 -1.29 -5.90
C THR A 124 11.67 -1.60 -4.55
N GLU A 125 12.24 -0.61 -3.88
CA GLU A 125 12.83 -0.76 -2.54
C GLU A 125 11.77 -1.16 -1.51
N VAL A 126 10.58 -0.56 -1.55
CA VAL A 126 9.47 -0.96 -0.68
C VAL A 126 9.04 -2.41 -0.97
N VAL A 127 8.95 -2.82 -2.24
CA VAL A 127 8.66 -4.23 -2.61
C VAL A 127 9.73 -5.18 -2.07
N VAL A 128 11.01 -4.83 -2.13
CA VAL A 128 12.09 -5.64 -1.54
C VAL A 128 11.93 -5.77 -0.03
N ALA A 129 11.68 -4.67 0.68
CA ALA A 129 11.45 -4.67 2.12
C ALA A 129 10.25 -5.55 2.50
N ARG A 130 9.12 -5.40 1.80
CA ARG A 130 7.92 -6.24 1.99
C ARG A 130 8.19 -7.71 1.72
N THR A 131 8.94 -8.00 0.67
CA THR A 131 9.29 -9.37 0.30
C THR A 131 10.06 -10.06 1.43
N ASN A 132 10.96 -9.35 2.11
CA ASN A 132 11.69 -9.89 3.26
C ASN A 132 10.78 -10.21 4.45
N THR A 133 9.85 -9.31 4.78
CA THR A 133 8.85 -9.56 5.84
C THR A 133 7.94 -10.73 5.48
N ALA A 134 7.43 -10.76 4.25
CA ALA A 134 6.59 -11.84 3.75
C ALA A 134 7.30 -13.20 3.79
N LYS A 135 8.60 -13.26 3.44
CA LYS A 135 9.41 -14.48 3.54
C LYS A 135 9.47 -15.05 4.96
N GLN A 136 9.52 -14.19 5.98
CA GLN A 136 9.49 -14.65 7.37
C GLN A 136 8.15 -15.30 7.73
N VAL A 137 7.04 -14.65 7.36
CA VAL A 137 5.69 -15.20 7.58
C VAL A 137 5.50 -16.52 6.81
N ILE A 138 5.95 -16.56 5.56
CA ILE A 138 5.93 -17.77 4.73
C ILE A 138 6.74 -18.90 5.37
N ALA A 139 7.93 -18.61 5.90
CA ALA A 139 8.75 -19.61 6.59
C ALA A 139 8.07 -20.16 7.86
N ASP A 140 7.43 -19.29 8.64
CA ASP A 140 6.71 -19.71 9.86
C ASP A 140 5.46 -20.55 9.52
N ASN A 141 4.74 -20.16 8.46
CA ASN A 141 3.62 -20.94 7.94
C ASN A 141 4.08 -22.28 7.39
N SER A 142 5.20 -22.32 6.65
CA SER A 142 5.78 -23.56 6.14
C SER A 142 6.19 -24.54 7.24
N LYS A 143 6.73 -24.03 8.37
CA LYS A 143 7.00 -24.85 9.57
C LYS A 143 5.72 -25.41 10.16
N THR A 144 4.68 -24.58 10.25
CA THR A 144 3.35 -25.00 10.75
C THR A 144 2.77 -26.11 9.89
N LEU A 145 2.80 -25.95 8.56
CA LEU A 145 2.34 -26.96 7.61
C LEU A 145 3.14 -28.25 7.71
N THR A 146 4.48 -28.16 7.80
CA THR A 146 5.36 -29.33 7.99
C THR A 146 4.99 -30.10 9.25
N LYS A 147 4.77 -29.39 10.37
CA LYS A 147 4.37 -30.00 11.63
C LYS A 147 3.03 -30.73 11.51
N ILE A 148 2.02 -30.07 10.94
CA ILE A 148 0.71 -30.69 10.71
C ILE A 148 0.84 -31.94 9.83
N ALA A 149 1.61 -31.87 8.74
CA ALA A 149 1.83 -32.99 7.84
C ALA A 149 2.49 -34.19 8.53
N GLN A 150 3.38 -33.95 9.49
CA GLN A 150 4.04 -35.00 10.29
C GLN A 150 3.14 -35.57 11.40
N ASP A 151 2.29 -34.73 11.99
CA ASP A 151 1.50 -35.10 13.18
C ASP A 151 0.12 -35.66 12.84
N LYS A 152 -0.43 -35.41 11.64
CA LYS A 152 -1.81 -35.73 11.27
C LYS A 152 -2.23 -37.20 11.41
N ASP A 153 -1.26 -38.13 11.33
CA ASP A 153 -1.52 -39.57 11.39
C ASP A 153 -1.16 -40.17 12.78
N LYS A 154 -0.72 -39.33 13.73
CA LYS A 154 -0.34 -39.77 15.08
C LYS A 154 -1.58 -39.88 15.97
N ALA A 155 -1.57 -40.87 16.87
CA ALA A 155 -2.57 -40.98 17.91
C ALA A 155 -2.59 -39.73 18.80
N GLY A 156 -3.79 -39.20 19.08
CA GLY A 156 -3.95 -37.96 19.86
C GLY A 156 -3.80 -36.66 19.06
N PHE A 157 -3.75 -36.73 17.72
CA PHE A 157 -3.76 -35.54 16.86
C PHE A 157 -5.02 -34.70 17.07
N ASP A 158 -4.84 -33.43 17.44
CA ASP A 158 -5.94 -32.48 17.60
C ASP A 158 -6.30 -31.85 16.26
N LYS A 159 -7.29 -32.45 15.59
CA LYS A 159 -7.83 -31.99 14.32
C LYS A 159 -8.38 -30.57 14.38
N ALA A 160 -9.00 -30.17 15.48
CA ALA A 160 -9.59 -28.83 15.61
C ALA A 160 -8.49 -27.76 15.71
N VAL A 161 -7.39 -28.05 16.42
CA VAL A 161 -6.20 -27.17 16.43
C VAL A 161 -5.59 -27.06 15.03
N ALA A 162 -5.41 -28.18 14.34
CA ALA A 162 -4.84 -28.19 13.00
C ALA A 162 -5.71 -27.39 12.00
N GLN A 163 -7.03 -27.55 12.03
CA GLN A 163 -7.95 -26.78 11.19
C GLN A 163 -7.83 -25.27 11.44
N ARG A 164 -7.70 -24.84 12.71
CA ARG A 164 -7.47 -23.41 13.02
C ARG A 164 -6.13 -22.91 12.47
N GLN A 165 -5.07 -23.70 12.59
CA GLN A 165 -3.75 -23.34 12.07
C GLN A 165 -3.75 -23.25 10.54
N LEU A 166 -4.37 -24.22 9.86
CA LEU A 166 -4.54 -24.19 8.40
C LEU A 166 -5.36 -22.97 7.96
N GLY A 167 -6.45 -22.64 8.67
CA GLY A 167 -7.21 -21.44 8.40
C GLY A 167 -6.36 -20.17 8.52
N LYS A 168 -5.46 -20.10 9.50
CA LYS A 168 -4.53 -18.96 9.62
C LYS A 168 -3.60 -18.86 8.40
N VAL A 169 -3.02 -19.98 7.96
CA VAL A 169 -2.18 -20.02 6.75
C VAL A 169 -2.98 -19.58 5.52
N ASP A 170 -4.25 -19.98 5.41
CA ASP A 170 -5.14 -19.57 4.32
C ASP A 170 -5.39 -18.05 4.32
N ALA A 171 -5.60 -17.46 5.50
CA ALA A 171 -5.76 -16.00 5.64
C ALA A 171 -4.47 -15.24 5.27
N ASP A 172 -3.30 -15.75 5.65
CA ASP A 172 -2.01 -15.17 5.28
C ASP A 172 -1.75 -15.26 3.77
N LEU A 173 -2.06 -16.41 3.16
CA LEU A 173 -1.99 -16.60 1.70
C LEU A 173 -2.92 -15.63 0.96
N ALA A 174 -4.14 -15.43 1.44
CA ALA A 174 -5.09 -14.48 0.84
C ALA A 174 -4.54 -13.04 0.88
N GLN A 175 -3.97 -12.65 2.03
CA GLN A 175 -3.36 -11.34 2.20
C GLN A 175 -2.14 -11.13 1.27
N LEU A 176 -1.22 -12.10 1.21
CA LEU A 176 -0.05 -12.04 0.33
C LEU A 176 -0.43 -11.96 -1.15
N ASN A 177 -1.47 -12.70 -1.59
CA ASN A 177 -1.98 -12.63 -2.95
C ASN A 177 -2.59 -11.26 -3.29
N LYS A 178 -3.23 -10.61 -2.31
CA LYS A 178 -3.76 -9.26 -2.46
C LYS A 178 -2.63 -8.23 -2.62
N GLU A 179 -1.58 -8.34 -1.80
CA GLU A 179 -0.39 -7.49 -1.93
C GLU A 179 0.27 -7.65 -3.31
N LEU A 180 0.46 -8.88 -3.78
CA LEU A 180 1.00 -9.16 -5.13
C LEU A 180 0.15 -8.53 -6.24
N THR A 181 -1.18 -8.64 -6.14
CA THR A 181 -2.10 -7.99 -7.08
C THR A 181 -1.89 -6.48 -7.13
N ASN A 182 -1.75 -5.84 -5.96
CA ASN A 182 -1.54 -4.40 -5.88
C ASN A 182 -0.16 -3.98 -6.42
N MET A 183 0.90 -4.75 -6.15
CA MET A 183 2.23 -4.49 -6.70
C MET A 183 2.24 -4.57 -8.24
N ARG A 184 1.61 -5.61 -8.82
CA ARG A 184 1.47 -5.76 -10.27
C ARG A 184 0.66 -4.64 -10.90
N LYS A 185 -0.39 -4.21 -10.22
CA LYS A 185 -1.21 -3.08 -10.66
C LYS A 185 -0.37 -1.81 -10.78
N LYS A 186 0.46 -1.50 -9.77
CA LYS A 186 1.37 -0.35 -9.82
C LYS A 186 2.38 -0.43 -10.98
N ALA A 187 3.01 -1.58 -11.17
CA ALA A 187 3.92 -1.79 -12.31
C ALA A 187 3.21 -1.53 -13.66
N THR A 188 1.96 -1.98 -13.78
CA THR A 188 1.13 -1.75 -14.97
C THR A 188 0.76 -0.28 -15.13
N GLU A 189 0.42 0.42 -14.05
CA GLU A 189 0.09 1.85 -14.07
C GLU A 189 1.30 2.69 -14.48
N TYR A 190 2.51 2.36 -14.01
CA TYR A 190 3.73 3.00 -14.51
C TYR A 190 3.89 2.80 -16.02
N GLN A 191 3.69 1.59 -16.55
CA GLN A 191 3.76 1.38 -18.00
C GLN A 191 2.71 2.19 -18.77
N GLN A 192 1.52 2.38 -18.21
CA GLN A 192 0.50 3.23 -18.82
C GLN A 192 0.96 4.69 -18.87
N VAL A 193 1.52 5.21 -17.78
CA VAL A 193 2.07 6.57 -17.75
C VAL A 193 3.19 6.75 -18.78
N ALA A 194 4.12 5.80 -18.88
CA ALA A 194 5.19 5.84 -19.87
C ALA A 194 4.65 5.89 -21.31
N LYS A 195 3.62 5.09 -21.61
CA LYS A 195 2.94 5.09 -22.92
C LYS A 195 2.26 6.42 -23.22
N SER A 196 1.67 7.07 -22.21
CA SER A 196 1.02 8.38 -22.36
C SER A 196 2.00 9.53 -22.65
N GLU A 197 3.29 9.35 -22.33
CA GLU A 197 4.35 10.33 -22.57
C GLU A 197 5.17 10.01 -23.84
N GLN A 198 4.90 8.89 -24.52
CA GLN A 198 5.76 8.36 -25.59
C GLN A 198 5.91 9.28 -26.81
N SER A 199 4.95 10.18 -27.06
CA SER A 199 4.98 11.09 -28.21
C SER A 199 5.96 12.25 -28.04
N GLU A 200 6.31 12.58 -26.79
CA GLU A 200 7.22 13.67 -26.43
C GLU A 200 8.57 13.14 -25.90
N ALA A 201 8.61 11.87 -25.49
CA ALA A 201 9.80 11.22 -24.96
C ALA A 201 10.75 10.73 -26.04
N THR A 202 12.05 10.78 -25.75
CA THR A 202 13.07 10.09 -26.54
C THR A 202 13.05 8.58 -26.28
N GLU A 203 13.59 7.81 -27.24
CA GLU A 203 13.73 6.36 -27.08
C GLU A 203 14.55 5.98 -25.84
N THR A 204 15.61 6.73 -25.54
CA THR A 204 16.48 6.48 -24.37
C THR A 204 15.74 6.69 -23.05
N GLU A 205 14.91 7.72 -22.95
CA GLU A 205 14.13 8.00 -21.73
C GLU A 205 13.08 6.90 -21.49
N LEU A 206 12.36 6.48 -22.53
CA LEU A 206 11.41 5.37 -22.44
C LEU A 206 12.09 4.05 -22.10
N ALA A 207 13.28 3.78 -22.67
CA ALA A 207 14.06 2.60 -22.35
C ALA A 207 14.44 2.57 -20.86
N MET A 208 14.83 3.71 -20.28
CA MET A 208 15.17 3.80 -18.86
C MET A 208 13.97 3.47 -17.95
N VAL A 209 12.80 4.01 -18.25
CA VAL A 209 11.55 3.71 -17.52
C VAL A 209 11.20 2.23 -17.64
N ASN A 210 11.30 1.66 -18.84
CA ASN A 210 11.04 0.24 -19.06
C ASN A 210 12.01 -0.65 -18.27
N THR A 211 13.29 -0.31 -18.22
CA THR A 211 14.28 -1.02 -17.39
C THR A 211 13.90 -0.97 -15.92
N LYS A 212 13.47 0.18 -15.39
CA LYS A 212 13.05 0.31 -13.99
C LYS A 212 11.78 -0.48 -13.68
N VAL A 213 10.79 -0.47 -14.57
CA VAL A 213 9.59 -1.32 -14.42
C VAL A 213 9.94 -2.81 -14.47
N LEU A 214 10.89 -3.22 -15.32
CA LEU A 214 11.36 -4.60 -15.35
C LEU A 214 12.06 -4.99 -14.05
N GLU A 215 12.83 -4.09 -13.44
CA GLU A 215 13.42 -4.30 -12.12
C GLU A 215 12.36 -4.50 -11.03
N LEU A 216 11.34 -3.63 -11.00
CA LEU A 216 10.18 -3.78 -10.11
C LEU A 216 9.49 -5.14 -10.30
N ASN A 217 9.18 -5.51 -11.55
CA ASN A 217 8.53 -6.79 -11.86
C ASN A 217 9.37 -8.01 -11.44
N LYS A 218 10.70 -7.94 -11.55
CA LYS A 218 11.58 -9.02 -11.07
C LYS A 218 11.43 -9.22 -9.56
N GLN A 219 11.35 -8.14 -8.78
CA GLN A 219 11.18 -8.25 -7.32
C GLN A 219 9.78 -8.80 -6.96
N ILE A 220 8.74 -8.37 -7.68
CA ILE A 220 7.38 -8.93 -7.52
C ILE A 220 7.39 -10.45 -7.78
N ALA A 221 8.07 -10.89 -8.85
CA ALA A 221 8.16 -12.31 -9.19
C ALA A 221 8.90 -13.15 -8.12
N VAL A 222 9.86 -12.57 -7.40
CA VAL A 222 10.51 -13.23 -6.26
C VAL A 222 9.50 -13.53 -5.17
N LEU A 223 8.68 -12.56 -4.76
CA LEU A 223 7.64 -12.77 -3.75
C LEU A 223 6.58 -13.77 -4.24
N GLU A 224 6.14 -13.65 -5.49
CA GLU A 224 5.17 -14.56 -6.10
C GLU A 224 5.62 -16.02 -6.01
N LYS A 225 6.90 -16.29 -6.29
CA LYS A 225 7.44 -17.64 -6.21
C LYS A 225 7.33 -18.23 -4.79
N GLU A 226 7.62 -17.43 -3.76
CA GLU A 226 7.53 -17.86 -2.36
C GLU A 226 6.06 -18.12 -1.95
N VAL A 227 5.15 -17.24 -2.38
CA VAL A 227 3.70 -17.40 -2.13
C VAL A 227 3.15 -18.66 -2.79
N ASN A 228 3.53 -18.92 -4.04
CA ASN A 228 3.12 -20.15 -4.75
C ASN A 228 3.68 -21.40 -4.07
N GLY A 229 4.93 -21.38 -3.62
CA GLY A 229 5.52 -22.50 -2.86
C GLY A 229 4.77 -22.80 -1.56
N LEU A 230 4.36 -21.75 -0.82
CA LEU A 230 3.54 -21.93 0.38
C LEU A 230 2.14 -22.47 0.04
N TYR A 231 1.53 -21.97 -1.02
CA TYR A 231 0.22 -22.44 -1.50
C TYR A 231 0.27 -23.93 -1.85
N ASP A 232 1.28 -24.36 -2.61
CA ASP A 232 1.46 -25.77 -2.98
C ASP A 232 1.58 -26.65 -1.74
N GLN A 233 2.41 -26.26 -0.78
CA GLN A 233 2.57 -26.98 0.48
C GLN A 233 1.25 -27.07 1.27
N ARG A 234 0.49 -25.96 1.33
CA ARG A 234 -0.80 -25.90 2.02
C ARG A 234 -1.85 -26.79 1.36
N SER A 235 -1.88 -26.81 0.02
CA SER A 235 -2.83 -27.58 -0.79
C SER A 235 -2.65 -29.09 -0.64
N ALA A 236 -1.44 -29.54 -0.32
CA ALA A 236 -1.13 -30.95 -0.11
C ALA A 236 -1.61 -31.50 1.25
N ILE A 237 -2.07 -30.64 2.16
CA ILE A 237 -2.45 -31.03 3.53
C ILE A 237 -3.98 -31.00 3.68
N THR A 238 -4.53 -32.19 3.88
CA THR A 238 -5.94 -32.41 4.25
C THR A 238 -6.01 -33.04 5.62
N VAL A 239 -6.75 -32.40 6.53
CA VAL A 239 -7.02 -32.88 7.88
C VAL A 239 -8.51 -33.17 8.02
N GLY A 240 -8.98 -34.09 7.16
CA GLY A 240 -10.32 -34.67 6.94
C GLY A 240 -11.56 -34.15 7.65
#